data_AF-A0AAU4U0H5-F1
#
_entry.id   AF-A0AAU4U0H5-F1
#
_cell.length_a   1.000
_cell.length_b   1.000
_cell.length_c   1.000
_cell.angle_alpha   90.00
_cell.angle_beta   90.00
_cell.angle_gamma   90.00
#
_symmetry.space_group_name_H-M   'P 1'
#
loop_
_entity.id
_entity.type
_entity.pdbx_description
1 polymer ?
#
loop_
_entity_poly.entity_id
_entity_poly.type
_entity_poly.pdbx_seq_one_letter_code
_entity_poly.pdbx_strand_id
1 'polypeptide(L)'
;MTGCSSVQLGTPTATPSSTQNPVPGAPAGSGRAIAVGAGPQKHYSVQQQPAVGSCHYRSEHGEPLEDPACTPGAISPAVTQANLKSTICRKGGYTSGVRPSTYVTGKEKKLNAASYGFTGRMGDAEYDHLISLQLGGDPNDPRNLWVEPADPGHRKGAGVNNKKDPVETKLHTAVCKGQVTLAAAQQAIVTDWTTALTVLHLG
;
A
#
# COMPACT_ATOMS: atom_id res chain seq x y z
N MET A 1 -48.53 53.78 -34.69
CA MET A 1 -48.11 52.36 -34.64
C MET A 1 -46.64 52.36 -34.22
N THR A 2 -46.34 52.31 -32.92
CA THR A 2 -46.12 51.11 -32.07
C THR A 2 -44.82 50.37 -32.40
N GLY A 3 -43.94 50.24 -31.38
CA GLY A 3 -42.86 49.23 -31.28
C GLY A 3 -41.45 49.83 -31.28
N CYS A 4 -40.86 50.22 -30.15
CA CYS A 4 -40.24 49.45 -29.04
C CYS A 4 -38.85 48.86 -29.34
N SER A 5 -37.91 49.31 -28.51
CA SER A 5 -36.48 49.01 -28.36
C SER A 5 -36.09 47.53 -28.26
N SER A 6 -34.81 47.23 -28.54
CA SER A 6 -33.91 46.51 -27.62
C SER A 6 -32.45 46.63 -28.06
N VAL A 7 -31.61 47.11 -27.13
CA VAL A 7 -30.14 47.08 -27.16
C VAL A 7 -29.70 45.73 -26.62
N GLN A 8 -28.70 45.08 -27.23
CA GLN A 8 -28.09 43.88 -26.68
C GLN A 8 -26.64 44.16 -26.25
N LEU A 9 -26.43 44.04 -24.94
CA LEU A 9 -25.13 44.02 -24.27
C LEU A 9 -24.45 42.65 -24.41
N GLY A 10 -23.12 42.70 -24.59
CA GLY A 10 -22.16 41.87 -23.85
C GLY A 10 -21.94 40.42 -24.27
N THR A 11 -20.71 40.09 -24.66
CA THR A 11 -19.81 39.20 -23.89
C THR A 11 -18.42 39.10 -24.56
N PRO A 12 -17.31 39.13 -23.79
CA PRO A 12 -15.99 38.74 -24.25
C PRO A 12 -15.78 37.21 -24.09
N THR A 13 -14.57 36.70 -24.40
CA THR A 13 -14.06 35.30 -24.26
C THR A 13 -14.13 34.53 -25.59
N ALA A 14 -13.09 33.88 -26.13
CA ALA A 14 -12.04 33.11 -25.48
C ALA A 14 -10.71 33.13 -26.27
N THR A 15 -9.61 33.24 -25.54
CA THR A 15 -8.25 32.89 -25.98
C THR A 15 -8.18 31.39 -26.27
N PRO A 16 -7.53 30.91 -27.35
CA PRO A 16 -7.34 29.48 -27.54
C PRO A 16 -6.31 28.98 -26.51
N SER A 17 -6.75 28.05 -25.65
CA SER A 17 -5.88 27.30 -24.76
C SER A 17 -4.88 26.48 -25.57
N SER A 18 -3.60 26.76 -25.32
CA SER A 18 -2.46 25.94 -25.74
C SER A 18 -2.64 24.50 -25.24
N THR A 19 -2.76 23.57 -26.18
CA THR A 19 -2.63 22.14 -25.98
C THR A 19 -1.23 21.83 -25.45
N GLN A 20 -1.13 21.55 -24.15
CA GLN A 20 0.09 20.99 -23.57
C GLN A 20 0.17 19.52 -23.97
N ASN A 21 1.18 19.19 -24.77
CA ASN A 21 1.55 17.82 -25.08
C ASN A 21 1.97 17.08 -23.78
N PRO A 22 1.63 15.79 -23.62
CA PRO A 22 2.07 15.02 -22.48
C PRO A 22 3.60 14.80 -22.53
N VAL A 23 4.26 15.05 -21.40
CA VAL A 23 5.66 14.69 -21.17
C VAL A 23 5.78 13.16 -21.22
N PRO A 24 6.78 12.56 -21.89
CA PRO A 24 6.97 11.11 -21.86
C PRO A 24 7.42 10.70 -20.46
N GLY A 25 6.49 10.16 -19.69
CA GLY A 25 6.77 9.51 -18.40
C GLY A 25 7.45 8.16 -18.62
N ALA A 26 8.33 7.81 -17.69
CA ALA A 26 9.05 6.54 -17.56
C ALA A 26 8.21 5.30 -17.92
N PRO A 27 8.84 4.20 -18.39
CA PRO A 27 8.10 3.03 -18.83
C PRO A 27 7.26 2.49 -17.68
N ALA A 28 5.94 2.42 -17.88
CA ALA A 28 5.06 1.67 -17.01
C ALA A 28 5.47 0.19 -17.11
N GLY A 29 6.23 -0.28 -16.12
CA GLY A 29 6.61 -1.68 -16.04
C GLY A 29 5.37 -2.56 -16.03
N SER A 30 5.46 -3.71 -16.71
CA SER A 30 4.46 -4.78 -16.79
C SER A 30 4.22 -5.45 -15.43
N GLY A 31 3.80 -4.66 -14.44
CA GLY A 31 3.48 -5.10 -13.09
C GLY A 31 2.07 -5.68 -13.02
N ARG A 32 1.86 -6.65 -12.13
CA ARG A 32 0.53 -7.16 -11.80
C ARG A 32 -0.34 -6.01 -11.30
N ALA A 33 -1.56 -5.89 -11.82
CA ALA A 33 -2.54 -4.93 -11.34
C ALA A 33 -2.78 -5.12 -9.83
N ILE A 34 -2.57 -4.06 -9.05
CA ILE A 34 -2.79 -4.07 -7.61
C ILE A 34 -4.27 -3.79 -7.34
N ALA A 35 -4.90 -4.59 -6.48
CA ALA A 35 -6.29 -4.38 -6.13
C ALA A 35 -6.48 -3.08 -5.33
N VAL A 36 -7.63 -2.44 -5.49
CA VAL A 36 -8.06 -1.34 -4.62
C VAL A 36 -9.00 -1.91 -3.55
N GLY A 37 -8.68 -1.68 -2.28
CA GLY A 37 -9.48 -2.10 -1.13
C GLY A 37 -10.54 -1.07 -0.73
N ALA A 38 -11.13 -1.26 0.44
CA ALA A 38 -12.16 -0.35 0.97
C ALA A 38 -11.55 0.94 1.57
N GLY A 39 -10.26 0.92 1.89
CA GLY A 39 -9.57 1.99 2.60
C GLY A 39 -9.95 2.08 4.08
N PRO A 40 -9.48 3.13 4.77
CA PRO A 40 -9.73 3.33 6.18
C PRO A 40 -11.22 3.43 6.52
N GLN A 41 -11.65 2.66 7.52
CA GLN A 41 -13.04 2.62 7.99
C GLN A 41 -13.17 3.27 9.36
N LYS A 42 -14.35 3.85 9.65
CA LYS A 42 -14.69 4.30 11.01
C LYS A 42 -14.81 3.13 11.99
N HIS A 43 -15.28 1.99 11.49
CA HIS A 43 -15.45 0.76 12.25
C HIS A 43 -14.91 -0.40 11.41
N TYR A 44 -13.97 -1.15 11.98
CA TYR A 44 -13.44 -2.36 11.36
C TYR A 44 -14.15 -3.59 11.91
N SER A 45 -14.52 -4.49 11.02
CA SER A 45 -14.90 -5.86 11.34
C SER A 45 -13.73 -6.80 11.09
N VAL A 46 -13.74 -7.96 11.74
CA VAL A 46 -12.77 -9.04 11.47
C VAL A 46 -13.03 -9.56 10.06
N GLN A 47 -12.03 -9.49 9.20
CA GLN A 47 -12.11 -10.02 7.85
C GLN A 47 -11.92 -11.53 7.82
N GLN A 48 -12.61 -12.16 6.87
CA GLN A 48 -12.37 -13.57 6.56
C GLN A 48 -10.95 -13.75 6.02
N GLN A 49 -10.27 -14.77 6.53
CA GLN A 49 -8.94 -15.19 6.08
C GLN A 49 -9.06 -16.38 5.12
N PRO A 50 -8.03 -16.68 4.31
CA PRO A 50 -7.99 -17.87 3.49
C PRO A 50 -8.18 -19.16 4.30
N ALA A 51 -8.53 -20.25 3.63
CA ALA A 51 -8.76 -21.54 4.30
C ALA A 51 -7.50 -22.03 5.03
N VAL A 52 -7.69 -22.84 6.07
CA VAL A 52 -6.58 -23.41 6.85
C VAL A 52 -5.67 -24.23 5.93
N GLY A 53 -4.36 -23.97 5.99
CA GLY A 53 -3.35 -24.65 5.18
C GLY A 53 -3.39 -24.35 3.68
N SER A 54 -4.14 -23.34 3.23
CA SER A 54 -4.24 -22.99 1.81
C SER A 54 -3.17 -22.02 1.32
N CYS A 55 -2.37 -21.43 2.21
CA CYS A 55 -1.35 -20.44 1.86
C CYS A 55 0.05 -21.00 2.09
N HIS A 56 0.99 -20.61 1.22
CA HIS A 56 2.37 -21.08 1.25
C HIS A 56 3.36 -19.92 1.19
N TYR A 57 4.21 -19.81 2.21
CA TYR A 57 5.31 -18.86 2.18
C TYR A 57 6.21 -19.10 0.97
N ARG A 58 6.68 -18.00 0.40
CA ARG A 58 7.80 -17.99 -0.53
C ARG A 58 9.08 -17.63 0.23
N SER A 59 10.21 -17.84 -0.41
CA SER A 59 11.48 -17.30 0.07
C SER A 59 12.27 -16.74 -1.09
N GLU A 60 12.68 -15.48 -0.96
CA GLU A 60 13.51 -14.79 -1.93
C GLU A 60 14.69 -14.18 -1.18
N HIS A 61 15.90 -14.31 -1.73
CA HIS A 61 17.11 -13.77 -1.12
C HIS A 61 17.33 -14.16 0.36
N GLY A 62 16.80 -15.33 0.75
CA GLY A 62 16.87 -15.86 2.10
C GLY A 62 15.76 -15.36 3.04
N GLU A 63 14.96 -14.36 2.65
CA GLU A 63 13.91 -13.77 3.48
C GLU A 63 12.54 -14.40 3.18
N PRO A 64 11.60 -14.42 4.15
CA PRO A 64 10.24 -14.91 3.91
C PRO A 64 9.41 -13.90 3.12
N LEU A 65 8.62 -14.40 2.17
CA LEU A 65 7.61 -13.62 1.45
C LEU A 65 6.25 -14.31 1.56
N GLU A 66 5.19 -13.52 1.36
CA GLU A 66 3.82 -13.97 1.34
C GLU A 66 3.51 -14.90 0.15
N ASP A 67 2.40 -15.63 0.25
CA ASP A 67 1.81 -16.33 -0.88
C ASP A 67 1.07 -15.32 -1.79
N PRO A 68 1.47 -15.10 -3.04
CA PRO A 68 0.82 -14.13 -3.91
C PRO A 68 -0.63 -14.50 -4.28
N ALA A 69 -1.04 -15.76 -4.10
CA ALA A 69 -2.42 -16.19 -4.28
C ALA A 69 -3.30 -15.84 -3.07
N CYS A 70 -2.75 -15.88 -1.86
CA CYS A 70 -3.47 -15.50 -0.64
C CYS A 70 -3.40 -14.00 -0.35
N THR A 71 -2.25 -13.38 -0.59
CA THR A 71 -1.94 -11.99 -0.28
C THR A 71 -1.40 -11.29 -1.54
N PRO A 72 -2.23 -11.07 -2.58
CA PRO A 72 -1.79 -10.44 -3.83
C PRO A 72 -1.48 -8.93 -3.72
N GLY A 73 -1.79 -8.31 -2.58
CA GLY A 73 -1.66 -6.88 -2.31
C GLY A 73 -2.94 -6.10 -2.57
N ALA A 74 -3.20 -5.09 -1.74
CA ALA A 74 -4.28 -4.13 -1.97
C ALA A 74 -3.88 -2.73 -1.47
N ILE A 75 -4.23 -1.71 -2.25
CA ILE A 75 -4.00 -0.29 -1.90
C ILE A 75 -5.29 0.37 -1.41
N SER A 76 -5.12 1.38 -0.56
CA SER A 76 -6.21 2.21 -0.07
C SER A 76 -6.58 3.30 -1.09
N PRO A 77 -7.87 3.46 -1.45
CA PRO A 77 -8.33 4.57 -2.29
C PRO A 77 -8.15 5.94 -1.63
N ALA A 78 -7.91 5.99 -0.31
CA ALA A 78 -7.70 7.24 0.42
C ALA A 78 -6.31 7.85 0.17
N VAL A 79 -5.34 7.09 -0.37
CA VAL A 79 -3.99 7.57 -0.65
C VAL A 79 -3.77 7.58 -2.16
N THR A 80 -3.47 8.76 -2.70
CA THR A 80 -3.19 8.94 -4.12
C THR A 80 -1.92 9.77 -4.31
N GLN A 81 -1.32 9.68 -5.49
CA GLN A 81 -0.17 10.52 -5.85
C GLN A 81 -0.46 12.02 -5.64
N ALA A 82 -1.70 12.45 -5.88
CA ALA A 82 -2.11 13.85 -5.78
C ALA A 82 -2.26 14.34 -4.33
N ASN A 83 -2.47 13.45 -3.36
CA ASN A 83 -2.80 13.83 -1.98
C ASN A 83 -1.72 13.47 -0.94
N LEU A 84 -0.52 13.07 -1.37
CA LEU A 84 0.56 12.61 -0.50
C LEU A 84 0.83 13.52 0.72
N LYS A 85 0.81 14.84 0.53
CA LYS A 85 1.08 15.83 1.58
C LYS A 85 0.00 15.89 2.68
N SER A 86 -1.23 15.44 2.40
CA SER A 86 -2.30 15.32 3.39
C SER A 86 -2.50 13.90 3.90
N THR A 87 -1.83 12.92 3.29
CA THR A 87 -1.86 11.49 3.66
C THR A 87 -0.50 11.03 4.16
N ILE A 88 0.17 10.11 3.45
CA ILE A 88 1.36 9.39 3.93
C ILE A 88 2.57 10.30 4.17
N CYS A 89 2.64 11.47 3.53
CA CYS A 89 3.73 12.45 3.71
C CYS A 89 3.35 13.62 4.62
N ARG A 90 2.21 13.56 5.31
CA ARG A 90 1.78 14.62 6.22
C ARG A 90 2.67 14.67 7.46
N LYS A 91 2.93 15.89 7.95
CA LYS A 91 3.58 16.09 9.26
C LYS A 91 2.69 15.51 10.37
N GLY A 92 3.29 14.88 11.38
CA GLY A 92 2.57 14.24 12.49
C GLY A 92 2.14 12.78 12.24
N GLY A 93 2.45 12.22 11.07
CA GLY A 93 2.24 10.80 10.76
C GLY A 93 0.82 10.46 10.29
N TYR A 94 0.70 9.40 9.50
CA TYR A 94 -0.55 8.95 8.87
C TYR A 94 -1.07 7.62 9.42
N THR A 95 -0.18 6.64 9.54
CA THR A 95 -0.53 5.22 9.69
C THR A 95 -1.25 4.91 11.01
N SER A 96 -0.88 5.56 12.11
CA SER A 96 -1.53 5.37 13.41
C SER A 96 -3.03 5.70 13.38
N GLY A 97 -3.45 6.65 12.55
CA GLY A 97 -4.85 7.08 12.45
C GLY A 97 -5.73 6.19 11.56
N VAL A 98 -5.15 5.20 10.87
CA VAL A 98 -5.89 4.34 9.93
C VAL A 98 -5.86 2.86 10.32
N ARG A 99 -5.02 2.47 11.28
CA ARG A 99 -4.89 1.06 11.70
C ARG A 99 -6.17 0.56 12.40
N PRO A 100 -6.61 -0.68 12.13
CA PRO A 100 -7.62 -1.34 12.95
C PRO A 100 -7.13 -1.55 14.38
N SER A 101 -8.06 -1.78 15.31
CA SER A 101 -7.70 -2.08 16.70
C SER A 101 -7.01 -3.45 16.81
N THR A 102 -6.24 -3.63 17.88
CA THR A 102 -5.57 -4.92 18.20
C THR A 102 -6.57 -6.06 18.44
N TYR A 103 -7.82 -5.73 18.78
CA TYR A 103 -8.90 -6.72 18.86
C TYR A 103 -9.22 -7.33 17.49
N VAL A 104 -9.25 -6.51 16.43
CA VAL A 104 -9.49 -6.96 15.06
C VAL A 104 -8.27 -7.69 14.54
N THR A 105 -7.11 -7.02 14.54
CA THR A 105 -5.88 -7.58 13.96
C THR A 105 -5.39 -8.83 14.70
N GLY A 106 -5.58 -8.92 16.01
CA GLY A 106 -5.21 -10.10 16.79
C GLY A 106 -6.03 -11.34 16.43
N LYS A 107 -7.33 -11.19 16.14
CA LYS A 107 -8.18 -12.28 15.67
C LYS A 107 -7.80 -12.70 14.25
N GLU A 108 -7.63 -11.73 13.36
CA GLU A 108 -7.24 -12.00 11.97
C GLU A 108 -5.86 -12.67 11.89
N LYS A 109 -4.87 -12.19 12.66
CA LYS A 109 -3.55 -12.81 12.76
C LYS A 109 -3.62 -14.28 13.11
N LYS A 110 -4.46 -14.66 14.09
CA LYS A 110 -4.62 -16.07 14.50
C LYS A 110 -5.24 -16.92 13.39
N LEU A 111 -6.22 -16.37 12.67
CA LEU A 111 -6.87 -17.05 11.55
C LEU A 111 -5.90 -17.19 10.36
N ASN A 112 -5.20 -16.13 10.01
CA ASN A 112 -4.21 -16.10 8.92
C ASN A 112 -3.03 -17.02 9.20
N ALA A 113 -2.56 -17.10 10.45
CA ALA A 113 -1.55 -18.07 10.87
C ALA A 113 -2.00 -19.52 10.60
N ALA A 114 -3.28 -19.83 10.78
CA ALA A 114 -3.81 -21.14 10.40
C ALA A 114 -3.87 -21.33 8.88
N SER A 115 -4.15 -20.28 8.10
CA SER A 115 -4.09 -20.30 6.63
C SER A 115 -2.71 -20.68 6.11
N TYR A 116 -1.65 -20.16 6.74
CA TYR A 116 -0.25 -20.47 6.41
C TYR A 116 0.32 -21.72 7.10
N GLY A 117 -0.47 -22.40 7.94
CA GLY A 117 0.05 -23.51 8.76
C GLY A 117 1.21 -23.09 9.68
N PHE A 118 1.25 -21.83 10.11
CA PHE A 118 2.35 -21.28 10.91
C PHE A 118 2.44 -21.95 12.29
N THR A 119 3.58 -22.58 12.57
CA THR A 119 3.85 -23.32 13.82
C THR A 119 4.80 -22.57 14.77
N GLY A 120 5.27 -21.39 14.37
CA GLY A 120 6.15 -20.56 15.18
C GLY A 120 5.44 -19.90 16.38
N ARG A 121 6.19 -19.12 17.16
CA ARG A 121 5.60 -18.35 18.26
C ARG A 121 4.87 -17.14 17.67
N MET A 122 3.60 -16.98 18.02
CA MET A 122 2.80 -15.83 17.56
C MET A 122 3.36 -14.45 17.96
N GLY A 123 4.20 -14.39 19.00
CA GLY A 123 4.88 -13.16 19.42
C GLY A 123 6.17 -12.86 18.66
N ASP A 124 6.66 -13.82 17.86
CA ASP A 124 7.85 -13.64 17.01
C ASP A 124 7.45 -13.30 15.56
N ALA A 125 6.21 -13.61 15.15
CA ALA A 125 5.66 -13.20 13.85
C ALA A 125 4.94 -11.84 13.95
N GLU A 126 4.73 -11.18 12.83
CA GLU A 126 3.85 -10.02 12.68
C GLU A 126 2.56 -10.37 11.95
N TYR A 127 1.59 -9.46 11.99
CA TYR A 127 0.47 -9.49 11.05
C TYR A 127 0.61 -8.22 10.23
N ASP A 128 1.29 -8.38 9.10
CA ASP A 128 1.89 -7.27 8.42
C ASP A 128 1.27 -7.02 7.05
N HIS A 129 1.41 -5.79 6.60
CA HIS A 129 0.89 -5.30 5.33
C HIS A 129 1.87 -5.62 4.20
N LEU A 130 1.47 -6.37 3.16
CA LEU A 130 2.33 -6.59 1.99
C LEU A 130 2.75 -5.25 1.36
N ILE A 131 1.78 -4.40 1.07
CA ILE A 131 2.02 -2.99 0.75
C ILE A 131 1.85 -2.21 2.04
N SER A 132 2.94 -1.67 2.57
CA SER A 132 2.95 -0.86 3.79
C SER A 132 1.86 0.21 3.81
N LEU A 133 1.32 0.49 5.00
CA LEU A 133 0.53 1.71 5.21
C LEU A 133 1.32 2.99 4.94
N GLN A 134 2.65 2.95 5.04
CA GLN A 134 3.52 4.06 4.64
C GLN A 134 3.49 4.28 3.12
N LEU A 135 3.10 3.28 2.34
CA LEU A 135 2.96 3.34 0.88
C LEU A 135 1.49 3.29 0.44
N GLY A 136 0.57 3.63 1.34
CA GLY A 136 -0.86 3.69 1.03
C GLY A 136 -1.50 2.33 0.80
N GLY A 137 -0.96 1.25 1.38
CA GLY A 137 -1.65 -0.03 1.46
C GLY A 137 -3.01 0.07 2.16
N ASP A 138 -3.89 -0.87 1.86
CA ASP A 138 -5.17 -0.97 2.57
C ASP A 138 -4.95 -1.42 4.02
N PRO A 139 -5.58 -0.75 5.02
CA PRO A 139 -5.37 -1.07 6.43
C PRO A 139 -5.95 -2.40 6.90
N ASN A 140 -6.97 -2.95 6.24
CA ASN A 140 -7.66 -4.15 6.74
C ASN A 140 -8.08 -5.14 5.64
N ASP A 141 -7.79 -4.88 4.37
CA ASP A 141 -8.07 -5.84 3.30
C ASP A 141 -7.21 -7.12 3.47
N PRO A 142 -7.82 -8.32 3.54
CA PRO A 142 -7.09 -9.57 3.72
C PRO A 142 -6.13 -9.87 2.57
N ARG A 143 -6.35 -9.28 1.38
CA ARG A 143 -5.42 -9.39 0.25
C ARG A 143 -4.10 -8.67 0.49
N ASN A 144 -4.06 -7.74 1.44
CA ASN A 144 -2.86 -6.97 1.79
C ASN A 144 -2.25 -7.41 3.12
N LEU A 145 -2.78 -8.43 3.80
CA LEU A 145 -2.36 -8.81 5.14
C LEU A 145 -1.93 -10.28 5.19
N TRP A 146 -0.84 -10.53 5.90
CA TRP A 146 -0.31 -11.88 6.08
C TRP A 146 0.43 -12.00 7.41
N VAL A 147 0.56 -13.23 7.90
CA VAL A 147 1.38 -13.52 9.08
C VAL A 147 2.84 -13.57 8.66
N GLU A 148 3.57 -12.48 8.82
CA GLU A 148 4.98 -12.42 8.48
C GLU A 148 5.83 -13.11 9.55
N PRO A 149 6.58 -14.18 9.22
CA PRO A 149 7.51 -14.79 10.15
C PRO A 149 8.69 -13.85 10.48
N ALA A 150 9.32 -14.06 11.63
CA ALA A 150 10.59 -13.45 11.95
C ALA A 150 11.67 -13.72 10.88
N ASP A 151 12.57 -12.75 10.65
CA ASP A 151 13.66 -12.90 9.67
C ASP A 151 14.56 -14.13 10.01
N PRO A 152 15.25 -14.71 9.01
CA PRO A 152 16.21 -15.79 9.23
C PRO A 152 17.27 -15.45 10.27
N GLY A 153 17.63 -16.45 11.08
CA GLY A 153 18.58 -16.28 12.18
C GLY A 153 17.96 -15.69 13.46
N HIS A 154 16.64 -15.48 13.49
CA HIS A 154 15.94 -14.99 14.67
C HIS A 154 16.11 -15.90 15.89
N ARG A 155 16.32 -15.27 17.06
CA ARG A 155 16.32 -15.97 18.35
C ARG A 155 14.89 -16.09 18.86
N LYS A 156 14.37 -17.32 18.90
CA LYS A 156 13.05 -17.65 19.43
C LYS A 156 12.74 -16.93 20.75
N GLY A 157 11.62 -16.19 20.79
CA GLY A 157 11.17 -15.42 21.96
C GLY A 157 11.87 -14.09 22.17
N ALA A 158 12.70 -13.61 21.24
CA ALA A 158 13.30 -12.28 21.31
C ALA A 158 12.38 -11.15 20.81
N GLY A 159 11.13 -11.46 20.42
CA GLY A 159 10.21 -10.52 19.79
C GLY A 159 10.27 -10.61 18.28
N VAL A 160 9.90 -9.54 17.59
CA VAL A 160 9.94 -9.47 16.13
C VAL A 160 11.28 -8.85 15.69
N ASN A 161 11.89 -9.42 14.66
CA ASN A 161 12.82 -8.76 13.75
C ASN A 161 12.22 -8.79 12.34
N ASN A 162 12.08 -7.62 11.72
CA ASN A 162 11.54 -7.49 10.38
C ASN A 162 12.44 -6.57 9.54
N LYS A 163 13.18 -7.15 8.59
CA LYS A 163 14.06 -6.39 7.68
C LYS A 163 13.29 -5.66 6.58
N LYS A 164 12.00 -5.94 6.39
CA LYS A 164 11.13 -5.22 5.48
C LYS A 164 10.89 -3.79 5.95
N ASP A 165 10.77 -3.55 7.25
CA ASP A 165 10.51 -2.23 7.85
C ASP A 165 11.46 -1.11 7.33
N PRO A 166 12.80 -1.28 7.37
CA PRO A 166 13.72 -0.31 6.76
C PRO A 166 13.52 -0.08 5.27
N VAL A 167 13.13 -1.11 4.50
CA VAL A 167 12.81 -0.97 3.07
C VAL A 167 11.56 -0.12 2.89
N GLU A 168 10.51 -0.38 3.65
CA GLU A 168 9.27 0.41 3.61
C GLU A 168 9.53 1.89 3.92
N THR A 169 10.31 2.17 4.96
CA THR A 169 10.66 3.54 5.35
C THR A 169 11.50 4.25 4.28
N LYS A 170 12.44 3.54 3.63
CA LYS A 170 13.22 4.10 2.52
C LYS A 170 12.34 4.41 1.31
N LEU A 171 11.46 3.50 0.93
CA LEU A 171 10.49 3.70 -0.16
C LEU A 171 9.55 4.88 0.14
N HIS A 172 9.00 4.95 1.36
CA HIS A 172 8.18 6.08 1.81
C HIS A 172 8.92 7.41 1.69
N THR A 173 10.17 7.44 2.17
CA THR A 173 11.01 8.63 2.08
C THR A 173 11.23 9.06 0.64
N ALA A 174 11.51 8.12 -0.26
CA ALA A 174 11.70 8.39 -1.68
C ALA A 174 10.43 8.93 -2.34
N VAL A 175 9.25 8.35 -2.04
CA VAL A 175 7.94 8.84 -2.48
C VAL A 175 7.69 10.27 -1.98
N CYS A 176 7.92 10.53 -0.69
CA CYS A 176 7.67 11.84 -0.10
C CYS A 176 8.64 12.93 -0.56
N LYS A 177 9.84 12.54 -1.03
CA LYS A 177 10.80 13.43 -1.70
C LYS A 177 10.53 13.60 -3.20
N GLY A 178 9.57 12.86 -3.76
CA GLY A 178 9.27 12.86 -5.19
C GLY A 178 10.36 12.21 -6.05
N GLN A 179 11.23 11.38 -5.44
CA GLN A 179 12.29 10.66 -6.16
C GLN A 179 11.71 9.50 -7.00
N VAL A 180 10.63 8.89 -6.51
CA VAL A 180 9.85 7.87 -7.23
C VAL A 180 8.35 8.17 -7.08
N THR A 181 7.54 7.63 -7.98
CA THR A 181 6.08 7.71 -7.85
C THR A 181 5.57 6.72 -6.80
N LEU A 182 4.42 7.01 -6.20
CA LEU A 182 3.73 6.10 -5.29
C LEU A 182 3.46 4.74 -5.97
N ALA A 183 2.97 4.76 -7.21
CA ALA A 183 2.67 3.55 -7.96
C ALA A 183 3.92 2.70 -8.21
N ALA A 184 5.07 3.31 -8.53
CA ALA A 184 6.32 2.58 -8.71
C ALA A 184 6.79 1.91 -7.40
N ALA A 185 6.70 2.62 -6.27
CA ALA A 185 7.03 2.05 -4.96
C ALA A 185 6.09 0.90 -4.56
N GLN A 186 4.78 1.06 -4.79
CA GLN A 186 3.78 0.01 -4.56
C GLN A 186 4.04 -1.22 -5.43
N GLN A 187 4.36 -1.02 -6.71
CA GLN A 187 4.64 -2.12 -7.62
C GLN A 187 5.93 -2.87 -7.25
N ALA A 188 6.97 -2.15 -6.85
CA ALA A 188 8.23 -2.75 -6.44
C ALA A 188 8.02 -3.63 -5.19
N ILE A 189 7.39 -3.09 -4.14
CA ILE A 189 7.24 -3.81 -2.86
C ILE A 189 6.27 -5.00 -2.95
N VAL A 190 5.17 -4.88 -3.70
CA VAL A 190 4.19 -5.99 -3.86
C VAL A 190 4.75 -7.16 -4.67
N THR A 191 5.80 -6.92 -5.46
CA THR A 191 6.43 -7.94 -6.29
C THR A 191 7.45 -8.72 -5.46
N ASP A 192 8.38 -7.99 -4.86
CA ASP A 192 9.42 -8.52 -4.00
C ASP A 192 10.04 -7.37 -3.19
N TRP A 193 9.76 -7.34 -1.88
CA TRP A 193 10.27 -6.30 -1.00
C TRP A 193 11.80 -6.34 -0.86
N THR A 194 12.43 -7.51 -1.05
CA THR A 194 13.89 -7.66 -0.87
C THR A 194 14.69 -6.98 -1.97
N THR A 195 14.11 -6.82 -3.16
CA THR A 195 14.73 -6.18 -4.33
C THR A 195 14.15 -4.80 -4.65
N ALA A 196 13.09 -4.36 -3.95
CA ALA A 196 12.35 -3.14 -4.26
C ALA A 196 13.22 -1.87 -4.35
N LEU A 197 14.20 -1.72 -3.44
CA LEU A 197 15.12 -0.57 -3.47
C LEU A 197 16.04 -0.61 -4.69
N THR A 198 16.56 -1.80 -5.02
CA THR A 198 17.46 -2.02 -6.16
C THR A 198 16.73 -1.72 -7.47
N VAL A 199 15.52 -2.24 -7.65
CA VAL A 199 14.68 -2.03 -8.84
C VAL A 199 14.38 -0.54 -9.07
N LEU A 200 14.29 0.24 -8.00
CA LEU A 200 14.02 1.68 -8.07
C LEU A 200 15.29 2.55 -8.01
N HIS A 201 16.47 1.93 -8.00
CA HIS A 201 17.77 2.60 -7.88
C HIS A 201 17.88 3.50 -6.63
N LEU A 202 17.39 3.01 -5.49
CA LEU A 202 17.39 3.66 -4.17
C LEU A 202 18.42 3.06 -3.20
N GLY A 203 19.46 2.42 -3.74
CA GLY A 203 20.57 1.80 -3.01
C GLY A 203 21.54 2.81 -2.41
#